data_AF-A0A0J1BGS6-F1
#
_entry.id   AF-A0A0J1BGS6-F1
#
_cell.length_a   1.000
_cell.length_b   1.000
_cell.length_c   1.000
_cell.angle_alpha   90.00
_cell.angle_beta   90.00
_cell.angle_gamma   90.00
#
_symmetry.space_group_name_H-M   'P 1'
#
loop_
_entity.id
_entity.type
_entity.pdbx_description
1 polymer ?
#
loop_
_entity_poly.entity_id
_entity_poly.type
_entity_poly.pdbx_seq_one_letter_code
_entity_poly.pdbx_strand_id
1 'polypeptide(L)'
;MNPRLNLRRKPHSGLSLMEMVLATALLASSGVALFTLVGQATQLARRAEERTVALQMAQSTMDEFLATGSNSELEMEGSFPSDPRWRYRIELSDVEATDQSESKLKRIVVSIDRTNERGGTASDTAVVSLVRWTSATKPPRQSPNDSVSPESSDGLPPDAFLPDTLSPTSLMQADSITP
;
A
#
# COMPACT_ATOMS: atom_id res chain seq x y z
N MET A 1 62.38 -24.10 -61.04
CA MET A 1 61.32 -23.40 -61.81
C MET A 1 60.17 -23.16 -60.83
N ASN A 2 60.13 -21.99 -60.18
CA ASN A 2 59.23 -21.75 -59.04
C ASN A 2 58.01 -20.91 -59.48
N PRO A 3 56.78 -21.42 -59.32
CA PRO A 3 55.58 -20.66 -59.62
C PRO A 3 55.35 -19.59 -58.55
N ARG A 4 55.26 -18.33 -58.99
CA ARG A 4 54.88 -17.20 -58.12
C ARG A 4 53.37 -17.26 -57.85
N LEU A 5 53.00 -17.59 -56.61
CA LEU A 5 51.63 -17.46 -56.11
C LEU A 5 51.28 -15.98 -56.02
N ASN A 6 50.55 -15.49 -57.03
CA ASN A 6 49.94 -14.17 -57.02
C ASN A 6 48.78 -14.15 -56.01
N LEU A 7 49.03 -13.65 -54.79
CA LEU A 7 47.97 -13.29 -53.87
C LEU A 7 47.22 -12.08 -54.44
N ARG A 8 46.11 -12.38 -55.12
CA ARG A 8 45.14 -11.41 -55.60
C ARG A 8 44.54 -10.70 -54.39
N ARG A 9 45.02 -9.48 -54.08
CA ARG A 9 44.45 -8.64 -53.02
C ARG A 9 42.97 -8.42 -53.34
N LYS A 10 42.07 -8.81 -52.43
CA LYS A 10 40.65 -8.47 -52.51
C LYS A 10 40.54 -6.94 -52.54
N PRO A 11 39.83 -6.33 -53.49
CA PRO A 11 39.58 -4.90 -53.45
C PRO A 11 38.84 -4.57 -52.15
N HIS A 12 39.36 -3.61 -51.39
CA HIS A 12 38.68 -3.07 -50.23
C HIS A 12 37.41 -2.36 -50.70
N SER A 13 36.26 -2.93 -50.36
CA SER A 13 34.95 -2.31 -50.60
C SER A 13 34.83 -1.08 -49.72
N GLY A 14 34.96 0.11 -50.31
CA GLY A 14 34.53 1.33 -49.64
C GLY A 14 33.02 1.25 -49.40
N LEU A 15 32.56 1.72 -48.23
CA LEU A 15 31.14 1.84 -47.93
C LEU A 15 30.47 2.66 -49.04
N SER A 16 29.47 2.09 -49.71
CA SER A 16 28.68 2.84 -50.69
C SER A 16 27.89 3.93 -49.97
N LEU A 17 27.72 5.09 -50.59
CA LEU A 17 26.88 6.17 -50.07
C LEU A 17 25.47 5.66 -49.71
N MET A 18 24.93 4.74 -50.52
CA MET A 18 23.64 4.11 -50.29
C MET A 18 23.61 3.30 -48.98
N GLU A 19 24.71 2.62 -48.65
CA GLU A 19 24.83 1.82 -47.43
C GLU A 19 24.88 2.72 -46.19
N MET A 20 25.59 3.84 -46.26
CA MET A 20 25.63 4.83 -45.18
C MET A 20 24.25 5.44 -44.90
N VAL A 21 23.50 5.78 -45.96
CA VAL A 21 22.13 6.30 -45.83
C VAL A 21 21.22 5.24 -45.21
N LEU A 22 21.31 3.98 -45.66
CA LEU A 22 20.52 2.88 -45.10
C LEU A 22 20.85 2.63 -43.63
N ALA A 23 22.14 2.60 -43.28
CA ALA A 23 22.58 2.45 -41.90
C ALA A 23 22.07 3.60 -41.01
N THR A 24 22.10 4.83 -41.50
CA THR A 24 21.58 6.01 -40.78
C THR A 24 20.07 5.93 -40.60
N ALA A 25 19.34 5.48 -41.62
CA ALA A 25 17.89 5.30 -41.52
C ALA A 25 17.50 4.22 -40.48
N LEU A 26 18.22 3.09 -40.46
CA LEU A 26 18.04 2.03 -39.45
C LEU A 26 18.45 2.48 -38.04
N LEU A 27 19.51 3.28 -37.94
CA LEU A 27 19.95 3.86 -36.68
C LEU A 27 18.90 4.86 -36.13
N ALA A 28 18.36 5.71 -37.00
CA ALA A 28 17.32 6.66 -36.62
C ALA A 28 16.03 5.95 -36.19
N SER A 29 15.59 4.91 -36.91
CA SER A 29 14.37 4.17 -36.58
C SER A 29 14.49 3.40 -35.27
N SER A 30 15.64 2.76 -35.02
CA SER A 30 15.91 2.10 -33.74
C SER A 30 15.97 3.08 -32.57
N GLY A 31 16.52 4.29 -32.78
CA GLY A 31 16.52 5.35 -31.77
C GLY A 31 15.10 5.76 -31.34
N VAL A 32 14.19 5.93 -32.31
CA VAL A 32 12.78 6.24 -32.01
C VAL A 32 12.12 5.10 -31.21
N ALA A 33 12.33 3.85 -31.61
CA ALA A 33 11.78 2.69 -30.92
C ALA A 33 12.30 2.56 -29.46
N LEU A 34 13.57 2.87 -29.21
CA LEU A 34 14.11 2.89 -27.85
C LEU A 34 13.47 3.99 -27.01
N PHE A 35 13.28 5.18 -27.59
CA PHE A 35 12.68 6.30 -26.85
C PHE A 35 11.23 6.02 -26.44
N THR A 36 10.44 5.40 -27.32
CA THR A 36 9.06 5.01 -26.98
C THR A 36 9.03 3.94 -25.90
N LEU A 37 9.94 2.95 -25.96
CA LEU A 37 10.05 1.90 -24.94
C LEU A 37 10.43 2.47 -23.58
N VAL A 38 11.39 3.39 -23.51
CA VAL A 38 11.78 4.07 -22.26
C VAL A 38 10.60 4.86 -21.68
N GLY A 39 9.86 5.57 -22.53
CA GLY A 39 8.64 6.28 -22.11
C GLY A 39 7.62 5.34 -21.46
N GLN A 40 7.35 4.19 -22.10
CA GLN A 40 6.44 3.18 -21.56
C GLN A 40 6.95 2.56 -20.26
N ALA A 41 8.24 2.22 -20.20
CA ALA A 41 8.86 1.65 -19.00
C ALA A 41 8.72 2.60 -17.80
N THR A 42 8.94 3.90 -18.02
CA THR A 42 8.82 4.92 -16.96
C THR A 42 7.37 5.05 -16.46
N GLN A 43 6.39 4.98 -17.36
CA GLN A 43 4.97 5.01 -16.97
C GLN A 43 4.57 3.75 -16.19
N LEU A 44 5.04 2.58 -16.60
CA LEU A 44 4.79 1.32 -15.89
C LEU A 44 5.44 1.31 -14.51
N ALA A 45 6.68 1.81 -14.39
CA ALA A 45 7.36 1.94 -13.11
C ALA A 45 6.57 2.80 -12.13
N ARG A 46 6.11 3.99 -12.56
CA ARG A 46 5.26 4.86 -11.72
C ARG A 46 3.96 4.18 -11.28
N ARG A 47 3.28 3.48 -12.20
CA ARG A 47 2.05 2.73 -11.85
C ARG A 47 2.33 1.59 -10.86
N ALA A 48 3.48 0.94 -10.97
CA ALA A 48 3.88 -0.11 -10.04
C ALA A 48 4.17 0.48 -8.65
N GLU A 49 4.92 1.59 -8.58
CA GLU A 49 5.17 2.32 -7.33
C GLU A 49 3.86 2.75 -6.65
N GLU A 50 2.94 3.35 -7.41
CA GLU A 50 1.63 3.76 -6.89
C GLU A 50 0.84 2.57 -6.33
N ARG A 51 0.85 1.41 -7.01
CA ARG A 51 0.18 0.21 -6.52
C ARG A 51 0.84 -0.39 -5.28
N THR A 52 2.17 -0.37 -5.19
CA THR A 52 2.90 -0.85 -4.01
C THR A 52 2.57 0.00 -2.79
N VAL A 53 2.53 1.33 -2.94
CA VAL A 53 2.14 2.25 -1.86
C VAL A 53 0.68 2.01 -1.45
N ALA A 54 -0.24 1.94 -2.43
CA ALA A 54 -1.65 1.66 -2.15
C ALA A 54 -1.86 0.30 -1.46
N LEU A 55 -1.10 -0.73 -1.86
CA LEU A 55 -1.15 -2.05 -1.25
C LEU A 55 -0.69 -2.02 0.22
N GLN A 56 0.41 -1.30 0.50
CA GLN A 56 0.90 -1.14 1.87
C GLN A 56 -0.12 -0.41 2.75
N MET A 57 -0.76 0.64 2.22
CA MET A 57 -1.85 1.33 2.92
C MET A 57 -3.04 0.39 3.16
N ALA A 58 -3.47 -0.34 2.14
CA ALA A 58 -4.56 -1.31 2.26
C ALA A 58 -4.28 -2.38 3.32
N GLN A 59 -3.04 -2.89 3.38
CA GLN A 59 -2.62 -3.87 4.39
C GLN A 59 -2.66 -3.27 5.79
N SER A 60 -2.09 -2.07 5.97
CA SER A 60 -2.12 -1.36 7.26
C SER A 60 -3.54 -1.09 7.73
N THR A 61 -4.42 -0.60 6.86
CA THR A 61 -5.84 -0.34 7.18
C THR A 61 -6.60 -1.63 7.50
N MET A 62 -6.32 -2.70 6.76
CA MET A 62 -6.92 -4.02 7.04
C MET A 62 -6.49 -4.53 8.42
N ASP A 63 -5.21 -4.44 8.75
CA ASP A 63 -4.69 -4.93 10.03
C ASP A 63 -5.19 -4.07 11.20
N GLU A 64 -5.30 -2.75 11.03
CA GLU A 64 -5.90 -1.84 12.01
C GLU A 64 -7.39 -2.16 12.25
N PHE A 65 -8.15 -2.39 11.18
CA PHE A 65 -9.57 -2.78 11.28
C PHE A 65 -9.75 -4.09 12.04
N LEU A 66 -8.89 -5.08 11.77
CA LEU A 66 -8.90 -6.37 12.47
C LEU A 66 -8.50 -6.24 13.94
N ALA A 67 -7.51 -5.39 14.25
CA ALA A 67 -7.07 -5.15 15.62
C ALA A 67 -8.14 -4.44 16.46
N THR A 68 -8.90 -3.53 15.84
CA THR A 68 -9.99 -2.79 16.50
C THR A 68 -11.19 -3.70 16.80
N GLY A 69 -11.38 -4.76 16.00
CA GLY A 69 -12.51 -5.69 16.18
C GLY A 69 -13.87 -5.04 15.96
N SER A 70 -13.93 -3.93 15.23
CA SER A 70 -15.16 -3.17 14.94
C SER A 70 -16.08 -3.97 14.02
N ASN A 71 -16.91 -4.81 14.62
CA ASN A 71 -17.82 -5.71 13.91
C ASN A 71 -19.17 -5.07 13.56
N SER A 72 -19.37 -3.78 13.89
CA SER A 72 -20.69 -3.14 13.89
C SER A 72 -20.97 -2.22 12.70
N GLU A 73 -19.95 -1.77 11.98
CA GLU A 73 -20.12 -0.85 10.84
C GLU A 73 -19.93 -1.62 9.54
N LEU A 74 -20.96 -1.59 8.68
CA LEU A 74 -20.98 -2.32 7.40
C LEU A 74 -20.12 -1.67 6.33
N GLU A 75 -19.98 -0.35 6.40
CA GLU A 75 -19.20 0.43 5.45
C GLU A 75 -18.51 1.58 6.18
N MET A 76 -17.20 1.68 6.05
CA MET A 76 -16.40 2.78 6.60
C MET A 76 -15.60 3.42 5.48
N GLU A 77 -15.65 4.74 5.37
CA GLU A 77 -14.85 5.50 4.41
C GLU A 77 -14.04 6.58 5.12
N GLY A 78 -12.81 6.80 4.65
CA GLY A 78 -11.97 7.87 5.17
C GLY A 78 -10.85 8.27 4.20
N SER A 79 -10.02 9.20 4.68
CA SER A 79 -8.80 9.64 3.98
C SER A 79 -7.62 9.56 4.94
N PHE A 80 -6.43 9.32 4.39
CA PHE A 80 -5.23 9.19 5.20
C PHE A 80 -4.72 10.58 5.62
N PRO A 81 -4.47 10.81 6.92
CA PRO A 81 -3.98 12.11 7.39
C PRO A 81 -2.58 12.45 6.85
N SER A 82 -1.76 11.42 6.61
CA SER A 82 -0.41 11.58 6.04
C SER A 82 -0.41 11.95 4.56
N ASP A 83 -1.44 11.52 3.81
CA ASP A 83 -1.58 11.82 2.39
C ASP A 83 -3.06 11.88 1.99
N PRO A 84 -3.67 13.08 1.95
CA PRO A 84 -5.10 13.26 1.66
C PRO A 84 -5.46 12.91 0.20
N ARG A 85 -4.46 12.63 -0.64
CA ARG A 85 -4.68 12.17 -2.02
C ARG A 85 -5.18 10.73 -2.05
N TRP A 86 -5.05 9.99 -0.95
CA TRP A 86 -5.56 8.63 -0.82
C TRP A 86 -6.82 8.60 0.04
N ARG A 87 -7.77 7.79 -0.39
CA ARG A 87 -8.99 7.44 0.34
C ARG A 87 -9.05 5.94 0.50
N TYR A 88 -9.67 5.51 1.58
CA TYR A 88 -9.96 4.10 1.82
C TYR A 88 -11.45 3.91 2.01
N ARG A 89 -11.95 2.76 1.55
CA ARG A 89 -13.28 2.25 1.83
C ARG A 89 -13.16 0.82 2.36
N ILE A 90 -13.85 0.53 3.45
CA ILE A 90 -13.94 -0.79 4.06
C ILE A 90 -15.38 -1.25 3.94
N GLU A 91 -15.61 -2.39 3.31
CA GLU A 91 -16.92 -3.01 3.17
C GLU A 91 -16.92 -4.35 3.91
N LEU A 92 -17.89 -4.52 4.80
CA LEU A 92 -18.11 -5.75 5.55
C LEU A 92 -19.37 -6.44 5.02
N SER A 93 -19.22 -7.68 4.59
CA SER A 93 -20.34 -8.52 4.16
C SER A 93 -20.38 -9.81 4.95
N ASP A 94 -21.56 -10.14 5.47
CA ASP A 94 -21.83 -11.43 6.07
C ASP A 94 -21.98 -12.47 4.95
N VAL A 95 -21.33 -13.62 5.09
CA VAL A 95 -21.44 -14.69 4.11
C VAL A 95 -22.20 -15.85 4.71
N GLU A 96 -23.38 -16.09 4.13
CA GLU A 96 -24.23 -17.22 4.49
C GLU A 96 -23.59 -18.52 3.99
N ALA A 97 -23.09 -19.33 4.93
CA ALA A 97 -22.70 -20.69 4.61
C ALA A 97 -23.98 -21.52 4.40
N THR A 98 -24.07 -22.21 3.26
CA THR A 98 -25.22 -23.04 2.86
C THR A 98 -25.49 -24.20 3.84
N ASP A 99 -24.51 -24.57 4.67
CA ASP A 99 -24.63 -25.64 5.64
C ASP A 99 -24.88 -25.09 7.05
N GLN A 100 -25.81 -25.70 7.78
CA GLN A 100 -26.33 -25.32 9.11
C GLN A 100 -25.28 -25.28 10.26
N SER A 101 -23.99 -25.21 9.95
CA SER A 101 -22.92 -25.07 10.94
C SER A 101 -22.77 -23.60 11.35
N GLU A 102 -22.88 -23.33 12.66
CA GLU A 102 -22.95 -22.03 13.32
C GLU A 102 -21.77 -21.05 13.09
N SER A 103 -20.83 -21.34 12.18
CA SER A 103 -19.69 -20.46 11.89
C SER A 103 -20.07 -19.39 10.87
N LYS A 104 -20.50 -18.22 11.35
CA LYS A 104 -20.76 -17.04 10.50
C LYS A 104 -19.41 -16.50 10.00
N LEU A 105 -19.13 -16.65 8.71
CA LEU A 105 -17.96 -16.03 8.07
C LEU A 105 -18.30 -14.59 7.70
N LYS A 106 -17.32 -13.69 7.88
CA LYS A 106 -17.39 -12.32 7.41
C LYS A 106 -16.33 -12.09 6.34
N ARG A 107 -16.71 -11.38 5.28
CA ARG A 107 -15.83 -10.91 4.22
C ARG A 107 -15.59 -9.42 4.41
N ILE A 108 -14.33 -9.06 4.55
CA ILE A 108 -13.85 -7.68 4.67
C ILE A 108 -13.18 -7.33 3.35
N VAL A 109 -13.60 -6.23 2.74
CA VAL A 109 -13.00 -5.68 1.52
C VAL A 109 -12.45 -4.31 1.85
N VAL A 110 -11.15 -4.09 1.66
CA VAL A 110 -10.50 -2.79 1.80
C VAL A 110 -10.08 -2.32 0.42
N SER A 111 -10.66 -1.22 -0.03
CA SER A 111 -10.41 -0.59 -1.32
C SER A 111 -9.69 0.73 -1.11
N ILE A 112 -8.62 0.96 -1.87
CA ILE A 112 -7.82 2.18 -1.82
C ILE A 112 -7.95 2.92 -3.15
N ASP A 113 -8.40 4.17 -3.07
CA ASP A 113 -8.67 5.06 -4.19
C ASP A 113 -7.80 6.30 -4.14
N ARG A 114 -7.51 6.85 -5.32
CA ARG A 114 -6.87 8.16 -5.44
C ARG A 114 -7.91 9.23 -5.65
N THR A 115 -7.91 10.24 -4.79
CA THR A 115 -8.75 11.42 -4.96
C THR A 115 -8.30 12.17 -6.22
N ASN A 116 -9.12 12.14 -7.26
CA ASN A 116 -8.91 12.99 -8.43
C ASN A 116 -9.45 14.38 -8.12
N GLU A 117 -8.58 15.39 -8.11
CA GLU A 117 -8.92 16.80 -7.83
C GLU A 117 -9.95 17.41 -8.80
N ARG A 118 -10.30 16.71 -9.89
CA ARG A 118 -11.24 17.19 -10.92
C ARG A 118 -12.72 17.07 -10.58
N GLY A 119 -13.10 16.65 -9.37
CA GLY A 119 -14.51 16.60 -8.96
C GLY A 119 -15.39 15.69 -9.85
N GLY A 120 -14.78 14.86 -10.68
CA GLY A 120 -15.48 13.79 -11.37
C GLY A 120 -15.84 12.74 -10.34
N THR A 121 -17.12 12.41 -10.25
CA THR A 121 -17.64 11.26 -9.49
C THR A 121 -16.66 10.11 -9.66
N ALA A 122 -16.01 9.72 -8.56
CA ALA A 122 -14.94 8.74 -8.54
C ALA A 122 -15.32 7.59 -9.47
N SER A 123 -14.62 7.45 -10.60
CA SER A 123 -14.71 6.21 -11.35
C SER A 123 -14.29 5.13 -10.35
N ASP A 124 -15.20 4.20 -10.13
CA ASP A 124 -15.27 3.14 -9.11
C ASP A 124 -14.12 2.11 -9.24
N THR A 125 -12.94 2.56 -9.64
CA THR A 125 -11.78 1.73 -9.95
C THR A 125 -10.73 1.97 -8.89
N ALA A 126 -10.87 1.22 -7.79
CA ALA A 126 -9.84 1.10 -6.76
C ALA A 126 -8.48 0.79 -7.39
N VAL A 127 -7.45 1.50 -6.93
CA VAL A 127 -6.06 1.25 -7.33
C VAL A 127 -5.66 -0.16 -6.87
N VAL A 128 -6.07 -0.51 -5.64
CA VAL A 128 -5.91 -1.82 -5.02
C VAL A 128 -7.16 -2.14 -4.20
N SER A 129 -7.62 -3.39 -4.26
CA SER A 129 -8.64 -3.93 -3.35
C SER A 129 -8.12 -5.21 -2.71
N LEU A 130 -8.20 -5.28 -1.38
CA LEU A 130 -7.83 -6.43 -0.58
C LEU A 130 -9.07 -7.08 0.00
N VAL A 131 -9.18 -8.40 -0.13
CA VAL A 131 -10.29 -9.18 0.42
C VAL A 131 -9.73 -10.12 1.47
N ARG A 132 -10.32 -10.10 2.68
CA ARG A 132 -9.98 -11.01 3.76
C ARG A 132 -11.23 -11.62 4.37
N TRP A 133 -11.13 -12.88 4.74
CA TRP A 133 -12.19 -13.66 5.35
C TRP A 133 -11.86 -13.89 6.81
N THR A 134 -12.83 -13.68 7.70
CA THR A 134 -12.66 -13.89 9.13
C THR A 134 -13.84 -14.67 9.69
N SER A 135 -13.58 -15.64 10.56
CA SER A 135 -14.63 -16.26 11.36
C SER A 135 -15.18 -15.27 12.38
N ALA A 136 -16.49 -15.16 12.52
CA ALA A 136 -17.08 -14.50 13.66
C ALA A 136 -16.74 -15.31 14.91
N THR A 137 -15.76 -14.85 15.68
CA THR A 137 -15.44 -15.46 16.98
C THR A 137 -16.69 -15.30 17.85
N LYS A 138 -17.36 -16.43 18.12
CA LYS A 138 -18.49 -16.49 19.07
C LYS A 138 -17.99 -15.85 20.38
N PRO A 139 -18.62 -14.77 20.89
CA PRO A 139 -18.18 -14.19 22.15
C PRO A 139 -18.17 -15.30 23.21
N PRO A 140 -17.15 -15.35 24.08
CA PRO A 140 -17.08 -16.37 25.11
C PRO A 140 -18.38 -16.32 25.90
N ARG A 141 -19.09 -17.45 25.99
CA ARG A 141 -20.24 -17.60 26.89
C ARG A 141 -19.74 -17.17 28.27
N GLN A 142 -20.21 -16.02 28.75
CA GLN A 142 -20.11 -15.68 30.16
C GLN A 142 -20.77 -16.83 30.92
N SER A 143 -19.97 -17.65 31.58
CA SER A 143 -20.48 -18.68 32.48
C SER A 143 -21.31 -17.98 33.56
N PRO A 144 -22.62 -18.26 33.67
CA PRO A 144 -23.46 -17.69 34.70
C PRO A 144 -23.22 -18.50 35.98
N ASN A 145 -22.18 -18.15 36.74
CA ASN A 145 -22.03 -18.40 38.18
C ASN A 145 -20.56 -18.29 38.57
N ASP A 146 -20.23 -17.22 39.26
CA ASP A 146 -19.57 -17.33 40.57
C ASP A 146 -19.90 -16.07 41.35
N SER A 147 -21.09 -16.08 41.94
CA SER A 147 -21.49 -15.16 43.01
C SER A 147 -20.63 -15.49 44.25
N VAL A 148 -19.38 -15.06 44.24
CA VAL A 148 -18.51 -15.12 45.41
C VAL A 148 -18.72 -13.83 46.20
N SER A 149 -19.70 -13.87 47.11
CA SER A 149 -19.72 -12.98 48.28
C SER A 149 -18.70 -13.50 49.29
N PRO A 150 -17.74 -12.67 49.69
CA PRO A 150 -17.46 -12.49 51.11
C PRO A 150 -17.21 -11.00 51.39
N GLU A 151 -18.03 -10.41 52.24
CA GLU A 151 -17.78 -10.29 53.68
C GLU A 151 -17.17 -8.93 53.99
N SER A 152 -18.05 -8.10 54.52
CA SER A 152 -17.81 -6.79 55.10
C SER A 152 -16.71 -6.89 56.16
N SER A 153 -15.60 -6.17 55.97
CA SER A 153 -14.69 -5.83 57.05
C SER A 153 -14.63 -4.31 57.17
N ASP A 154 -15.42 -3.81 58.12
CA ASP A 154 -15.36 -2.48 58.72
C ASP A 154 -13.98 -2.26 59.37
N GLY A 155 -13.36 -1.08 59.17
CA GLY A 155 -12.12 -0.73 59.88
C GLY A 155 -11.30 0.47 59.35
N LEU A 156 -11.91 1.65 59.30
CA LEU A 156 -11.38 3.04 59.43
C LEU A 156 -10.01 3.23 60.17
N PRO A 157 -9.29 4.40 60.08
CA PRO A 157 -9.39 5.57 59.18
C PRO A 157 -7.97 6.16 58.79
N PRO A 158 -7.74 7.49 58.57
CA PRO A 158 -7.10 7.98 57.34
C PRO A 158 -6.05 9.07 57.61
N ASP A 159 -4.76 8.79 57.72
CA ASP A 159 -3.78 9.88 57.88
C ASP A 159 -2.41 9.44 57.37
N ALA A 160 -1.94 10.09 56.29
CA ALA A 160 -0.79 11.01 56.40
C ALA A 160 -0.26 11.40 55.01
N PHE A 161 -0.25 12.72 54.76
CA PHE A 161 0.88 13.52 54.27
C PHE A 161 1.75 12.98 53.11
N LEU A 162 2.11 13.72 52.06
CA LEU A 162 1.89 15.08 51.53
C LEU A 162 2.59 15.08 50.13
N PRO A 163 2.43 16.14 49.32
CA PRO A 163 2.84 16.19 47.91
C PRO A 163 4.29 16.65 47.73
N ASP A 164 4.89 16.31 46.58
CA ASP A 164 5.89 17.14 45.89
C ASP A 164 6.00 16.65 44.44
N THR A 165 5.45 17.38 43.47
CA THR A 165 6.10 18.50 42.78
C THR A 165 7.50 18.15 42.27
N LEU A 166 7.61 17.64 41.03
CA LEU A 166 8.72 18.00 40.16
C LEU A 166 8.25 18.12 38.71
N SER A 167 8.47 19.32 38.22
CA SER A 167 8.09 19.94 36.95
C SER A 167 8.71 19.29 35.70
N PRO A 168 8.14 19.61 34.51
CA PRO A 168 8.66 19.20 33.21
C PRO A 168 10.03 19.82 32.91
N THR A 169 10.98 18.99 32.49
CA THR A 169 12.28 19.44 31.97
C THR A 169 12.16 19.73 30.48
N SER A 170 12.39 21.01 30.15
CA SER A 170 13.02 21.55 28.94
C SER A 170 12.45 21.08 27.58
N LEU A 171 11.63 21.87 26.90
CA LEU A 171 12.04 23.05 26.13
C LEU A 171 13.40 22.84 25.43
N MET A 172 13.36 22.27 24.23
CA MET A 172 14.47 22.31 23.27
C MET A 172 14.00 23.14 22.07
N GLN A 173 14.37 24.41 22.14
CA GLN A 173 14.23 25.41 21.11
C GLN A 173 15.48 25.33 20.22
N ALA A 174 15.30 25.01 18.94
CA ALA A 174 16.29 25.24 17.89
C ALA A 174 15.55 26.08 16.84
N ASP A 175 15.75 27.41 16.86
CA ASP A 175 16.68 28.10 15.96
C ASP A 175 16.46 27.67 14.50
N SER A 176 15.65 28.39 13.73
CA SER A 176 15.85 29.75 13.19
C SER A 176 17.03 29.82 12.21
N ILE A 177 16.73 30.39 11.03
CA ILE A 177 17.61 31.24 10.19
C ILE A 177 18.59 30.44 9.31
N THR A 178 18.70 30.55 7.97
CA THR A 178 18.22 31.41 6.85
C THR A 178 18.96 30.85 5.59
N PRO A 179 18.98 31.49 4.40
CA PRO A 179 17.94 32.21 3.66
C PRO A 179 17.57 31.49 2.35
#